data_AF-A0A939AIM7-F1
#
_entry.id   AF-A0A939AIM7-F1
#
_cell.length_a   1.000
_cell.length_b   1.000
_cell.length_c   1.000
_cell.angle_alpha   90.00
_cell.angle_beta   90.00
_cell.angle_gamma   90.00
#
_symmetry.space_group_name_H-M   'P 1'
#
loop_
_entity.id
_entity.type
_entity.pdbx_description
1 polymer ?
#
loop_
_entity_poly.entity_id
_entity_poly.type
_entity_poly.pdbx_seq_one_letter_code
_entity_poly.pdbx_strand_id
1 'polypeptide(L)'
;MKFGHFDDNAREYVITQPDTPMPWINYLGSEAYFGLISNTAGGYSFYKDARLRRLTRYRYNNSPLDMGGRYLYLRDNKSGKYWSPSWMPTRTKLDEYECRHGQGYTVITSKLNGIKSSARYFVP
;
A
#
# COMPACT_ATOMS: atom_id res chain seq x y z
N MET A 1 16.35 4.39 -14.19
CA MET A 1 15.54 3.19 -13.86
C MET A 1 14.07 3.59 -13.78
N LYS A 2 13.15 2.71 -14.17
CA LYS A 2 11.69 2.91 -14.07
C LYS A 2 11.13 1.95 -13.01
N PHE A 3 10.22 2.42 -12.18
CA PHE A 3 9.56 1.60 -11.13
C PHE A 3 8.10 1.27 -11.48
N GLY A 4 7.59 1.85 -12.56
CA GLY A 4 6.21 1.72 -12.98
C GLY A 4 5.93 2.36 -14.33
N HIS A 5 4.67 2.34 -14.74
CA HIS A 5 4.18 2.88 -16.00
C HIS A 5 2.70 3.28 -15.87
N PHE A 6 2.21 4.09 -16.82
CA PHE A 6 0.78 4.40 -16.93
C PHE A 6 0.04 3.26 -17.63
N ASP A 7 -1.15 2.96 -17.13
CA ASP A 7 -2.16 2.15 -17.79
C ASP A 7 -3.34 3.08 -18.12
N ASP A 8 -3.30 3.68 -19.31
CA ASP A 8 -4.24 4.72 -19.72
C ASP A 8 -5.68 4.18 -19.85
N ASN A 9 -5.81 2.90 -20.21
CA ASN A 9 -7.10 2.22 -20.32
C ASN A 9 -7.77 2.09 -18.95
N ALA A 10 -7.00 1.67 -17.94
CA ALA A 10 -7.48 1.58 -16.56
C ALA A 10 -7.55 2.95 -15.86
N ARG A 11 -6.85 3.97 -16.41
CA ARG A 11 -6.60 5.27 -15.78
C ARG A 11 -5.88 5.11 -14.44
N GLU A 12 -4.85 4.26 -14.44
CA GLU A 12 -4.05 3.90 -13.28
C GLU A 12 -2.57 4.17 -13.53
N TYR A 13 -1.82 4.38 -12.45
CA TYR A 13 -0.37 4.23 -12.44
C TYR A 13 0.02 2.90 -11.81
N VAL A 14 0.76 2.08 -12.56
CA VAL A 14 1.15 0.71 -12.19
C VAL A 14 2.60 0.70 -11.71
N ILE A 15 2.79 0.41 -10.42
CA ILE A 15 4.10 0.26 -9.76
C ILE A 15 4.44 -1.23 -9.73
N THR A 16 5.54 -1.60 -10.36
CA THR A 16 5.91 -3.02 -10.61
C THR A 16 6.89 -3.59 -9.59
N GLN A 17 7.44 -2.76 -8.70
CA GLN A 17 8.29 -3.19 -7.59
C GLN A 17 8.11 -2.27 -6.37
N PRO A 18 8.20 -2.80 -5.14
CA PRO A 18 7.78 -2.08 -3.95
C PRO A 18 8.83 -1.08 -3.42
N ASP A 19 10.09 -1.24 -3.80
CA ASP A 19 11.25 -0.51 -3.30
C ASP A 19 11.51 0.79 -4.09
N THR A 20 10.45 1.56 -4.31
CA THR A 20 10.54 2.89 -4.93
C THR A 20 11.49 3.81 -4.13
N PRO A 21 12.18 4.78 -4.77
CA PRO A 21 13.17 5.63 -4.09
C PRO A 21 12.57 6.46 -2.95
N MET A 22 11.26 6.72 -3.02
CA MET A 22 10.43 7.31 -1.99
C MET A 22 9.06 6.62 -2.00
N PRO A 23 8.31 6.66 -0.90
CA PRO A 23 6.92 6.19 -0.88
C PRO A 23 6.09 6.98 -1.89
N TRP A 24 5.47 6.29 -2.83
CA TRP A 24 4.55 6.90 -3.79
C TRP A 24 3.15 6.75 -3.26
N ILE A 25 2.42 7.86 -3.12
CA ILE A 25 1.13 7.88 -2.44
C ILE A 25 -0.03 8.10 -3.41
N ASN A 26 -1.20 7.68 -2.97
CA ASN A 26 -2.50 8.01 -3.52
C ASN A 26 -3.42 8.55 -2.42
N TYR A 27 -4.47 9.27 -2.83
CA TYR A 27 -5.54 9.73 -1.97
C TYR A 27 -6.79 8.87 -2.17
N LEU A 28 -7.43 8.52 -1.06
CA LEU A 28 -8.69 7.80 -1.00
C LEU A 28 -9.76 8.71 -0.43
N GLY A 29 -10.98 8.63 -0.98
CA GLY A 29 -12.15 9.40 -0.52
C GLY A 29 -12.36 10.72 -1.26
N SER A 30 -13.63 11.09 -1.40
CA SER A 30 -14.10 12.26 -2.16
C SER A 30 -15.01 13.18 -1.35
N GLU A 31 -15.38 12.81 -0.12
CA GLU A 31 -16.32 13.56 0.71
C GLU A 31 -15.70 14.00 2.04
N ALA A 32 -16.13 13.43 3.17
CA ALA A 32 -15.67 13.84 4.50
C ALA A 32 -14.55 12.94 5.03
N TYR A 33 -14.46 11.69 4.58
CA TYR A 33 -13.41 10.76 4.98
C TYR A 33 -12.31 10.73 3.93
N PHE A 34 -11.07 10.83 4.38
CA PHE A 34 -9.90 10.77 3.51
C PHE A 34 -8.86 9.78 4.03
N GLY A 35 -8.13 9.17 3.11
CA GLY A 35 -6.98 8.34 3.42
C GLY A 35 -5.80 8.67 2.51
N LEU A 36 -4.62 8.88 3.09
CA LEU A 36 -3.37 8.77 2.34
C LEU A 36 -2.96 7.30 2.36
N ILE A 37 -2.58 6.75 1.22
CA ILE A 37 -2.06 5.39 1.11
C ILE A 37 -0.82 5.37 0.23
N SER A 38 0.26 4.74 0.68
CA SER A 38 1.44 4.52 -0.16
C SER A 38 1.34 3.24 -0.99
N ASN A 39 2.26 3.07 -1.93
CA ASN A 39 2.44 1.83 -2.67
C ASN A 39 2.69 0.62 -1.75
N THR A 40 3.29 0.84 -0.57
CA THR A 40 3.54 -0.23 0.42
C THR A 40 2.48 -0.31 1.53
N ALA A 41 1.30 0.28 1.30
CA ALA A 41 0.16 0.36 2.23
C ALA A 41 0.37 1.19 3.50
N GLY A 42 1.43 1.99 3.55
CA GLY A 42 1.65 3.01 4.58
C GLY A 42 0.68 4.18 4.47
N GLY A 43 0.67 5.05 5.48
CA GLY A 43 -0.17 6.24 5.54
C GLY A 43 -1.24 6.19 6.63
N TYR A 44 -2.22 7.09 6.55
CA TYR A 44 -3.25 7.24 7.57
C TYR A 44 -4.58 7.75 7.02
N SER A 45 -5.62 7.66 7.84
CA SER A 45 -6.96 8.17 7.54
C SER A 45 -7.41 9.23 8.54
N PHE A 46 -8.29 10.12 8.09
CA PHE A 46 -8.90 11.17 8.91
C PHE A 46 -10.31 11.51 8.40
N TYR A 47 -11.12 12.12 9.26
CA TYR A 47 -12.45 12.65 8.88
C TYR A 47 -12.46 14.16 9.01
N LYS A 48 -12.63 14.87 7.89
CA LYS A 48 -12.64 16.35 7.71
C LYS A 48 -11.33 17.05 8.11
N ASP A 49 -10.86 16.87 9.34
CA ASP A 49 -9.69 17.55 9.90
C ASP A 49 -8.54 16.56 10.15
N ALA A 50 -7.44 16.71 9.41
CA ALA A 50 -6.27 15.82 9.50
C ALA A 50 -5.42 16.00 10.77
N ARG A 51 -5.66 17.06 11.56
CA ARG A 51 -5.00 17.35 12.83
C ARG A 51 -5.83 16.85 14.00
N LEU A 52 -7.10 17.22 14.06
CA LEU A 52 -7.97 17.00 15.22
C LEU A 52 -8.82 15.72 15.12
N ARG A 53 -9.00 15.18 13.92
CA ARG A 53 -9.89 14.03 13.66
C ARG A 53 -9.19 12.94 12.85
N ARG A 54 -7.91 12.71 13.18
CA ARG A 54 -7.10 11.62 12.61
C ARG A 54 -7.46 10.29 13.27
N LEU A 55 -7.77 9.28 12.46
CA LEU A 55 -8.17 7.96 12.95
C LEU A 55 -6.96 7.04 13.17
N THR A 56 -6.01 7.04 12.23
CA THR A 56 -4.83 6.17 12.31
C THR A 56 -3.55 6.99 12.42
N ARG A 57 -2.58 6.49 13.19
CA ARG A 57 -1.30 7.19 13.41
C ARG A 57 -0.37 6.97 12.22
N TYR A 58 0.36 8.02 11.86
CA TYR A 58 1.47 7.96 10.91
C TYR A 58 2.65 8.77 11.43
N ARG A 59 3.87 8.28 11.19
CA ARG A 59 5.12 8.93 11.61
C ARG A 59 5.83 9.47 10.38
N TYR A 60 5.83 10.79 10.24
CA TYR A 60 6.70 11.46 9.26
C TYR A 60 8.16 11.30 9.68
N ASN A 61 9.08 11.26 8.70
CA ASN A 61 10.51 11.05 8.91
C ASN A 61 10.84 9.80 9.76
N ASN A 62 10.06 8.74 9.60
CA ASN A 62 10.34 7.48 10.27
C ASN A 62 11.61 6.83 9.67
N SER A 63 12.29 5.99 10.46
CA SER A 63 13.46 5.24 10.00
C SER A 63 13.26 3.74 10.28
N PRO A 64 12.95 2.91 9.26
CA PRO A 64 12.76 3.25 7.85
C PRO A 64 11.49 4.06 7.58
N LEU A 65 11.46 4.74 6.43
CA LEU A 65 10.29 5.51 5.96
C LEU A 65 9.08 4.59 5.77
N ASP A 66 7.89 5.18 5.84
CA ASP A 66 6.61 4.52 5.50
C ASP A 66 6.25 3.30 6.36
N MET A 67 6.87 3.21 7.53
CA MET A 67 6.60 2.20 8.56
C MET A 67 5.42 2.63 9.45
N GLY A 68 4.21 2.35 8.98
CA GLY A 68 2.94 2.65 9.65
C GLY A 68 1.81 2.75 8.63
N GLY A 69 0.93 1.73 8.61
CA GLY A 69 -0.03 1.56 7.54
C GLY A 69 -1.12 0.55 7.84
N ARG A 70 -1.86 0.17 6.79
CA ARG A 70 -2.98 -0.80 6.84
C ARG A 70 -2.48 -2.15 6.34
N TYR A 71 -1.73 -2.83 7.19
CA TYR A 71 -1.03 -4.06 6.82
C TYR A 71 -1.90 -5.30 6.99
N LEU A 72 -1.73 -6.23 6.07
CA LEU A 72 -2.15 -7.63 6.22
C LEU A 72 -0.90 -8.46 6.46
N TYR A 73 -1.00 -9.44 7.35
CA TYR A 73 0.04 -10.44 7.53
C TYR A 73 -0.51 -11.78 7.09
N LEU A 74 0.17 -12.39 6.12
CA LEU A 74 -0.11 -13.76 5.71
C LEU A 74 0.89 -14.69 6.40
N ARG A 75 0.43 -15.86 6.80
CA ARG A 75 1.26 -16.92 7.36
C ARG A 75 0.89 -18.24 6.70
N ASP A 76 1.88 -18.93 6.17
CA ASP A 76 1.73 -20.33 5.80
C ASP A 76 1.84 -21.18 7.07
N ASN A 77 0.75 -21.85 7.44
CA ASN A 77 0.70 -22.65 8.65
C ASN A 77 1.57 -23.90 8.59
N LYS A 78 1.92 -24.41 7.40
CA LYS A 78 2.77 -25.59 7.25
C LYS A 78 4.24 -25.24 7.45
N SER A 79 4.74 -24.21 6.78
CA SER A 79 6.15 -23.78 6.90
C SER A 79 6.41 -22.84 8.08
N GLY A 80 5.36 -22.23 8.64
CA GLY A 80 5.44 -21.23 9.70
C GLY A 80 5.92 -19.84 9.24
N LYS A 81 6.28 -19.68 7.97
CA LYS A 81 6.74 -18.41 7.39
C LYS A 81 5.59 -17.40 7.29
N TYR A 82 5.89 -16.14 7.55
CA TYR A 82 4.95 -15.03 7.42
C TYR A 82 5.53 -13.89 6.59
N TRP A 83 4.66 -13.08 5.99
CA TRP A 83 5.03 -11.90 5.20
C TRP A 83 3.87 -10.91 5.12
N SER A 84 4.17 -9.67 4.73
CA SER A 84 3.16 -8.70 4.31
C SER A 84 3.02 -8.71 2.78
N PRO A 85 1.79 -8.82 2.24
CA PRO A 85 1.52 -8.63 0.82
C PRO A 85 1.92 -7.27 0.27
N SER A 86 1.94 -6.24 1.11
CA SER A 86 2.32 -4.89 0.71
C SER A 86 3.83 -4.62 0.80
N TRP A 87 4.63 -5.68 0.93
CA TRP A 87 6.08 -5.68 1.16
C TRP A 87 6.49 -5.07 2.51
N MET A 88 6.11 -3.82 2.81
CA MET A 88 6.24 -3.28 4.17
C MET A 88 5.20 -3.93 5.11
N PRO A 89 5.52 -4.16 6.38
CA PRO A 89 6.78 -3.83 7.04
C PRO A 89 7.81 -4.97 7.05
N THR A 90 7.46 -6.18 6.58
CA THR A 90 8.34 -7.36 6.70
C THR A 90 9.51 -7.33 5.73
N ARG A 91 9.38 -6.60 4.62
CA ARG A 91 10.36 -6.46 3.51
C ARG A 91 10.82 -7.80 2.93
N THR A 92 10.01 -8.83 3.11
CA THR A 92 10.22 -10.15 2.53
C THR A 92 10.31 -10.02 1.02
N LYS A 93 11.34 -10.61 0.40
CA LYS A 93 11.43 -10.67 -1.06
C LYS A 93 10.24 -11.46 -1.60
N LEU A 94 9.40 -10.81 -2.40
CA LEU A 94 8.22 -11.39 -3.04
C LEU A 94 8.61 -11.97 -4.41
N ASP A 95 7.85 -12.95 -4.89
CA ASP A 95 8.03 -13.52 -6.24
C ASP A 95 7.47 -12.54 -7.29
N GLU A 96 6.34 -11.93 -6.98
CA GLU A 96 5.67 -10.91 -7.80
C GLU A 96 5.12 -9.82 -6.89
N TYR A 97 5.15 -8.56 -7.35
CA TYR A 97 4.54 -7.43 -6.67
C TYR A 97 4.01 -6.43 -7.71
N GLU A 98 2.82 -5.89 -7.46
CA GLU A 98 2.24 -4.82 -8.25
C GLU A 98 1.40 -3.92 -7.33
N CYS A 99 1.54 -2.61 -7.43
CA CYS A 99 0.63 -1.63 -6.84
C CYS A 99 0.03 -0.76 -7.94
N ARG A 100 -1.30 -0.74 -8.04
CA ARG A 100 -2.05 0.11 -8.96
C ARG A 100 -2.69 1.24 -8.17
N HIS A 101 -2.29 2.47 -8.45
CA HIS A 101 -2.96 3.67 -7.96
C HIS A 101 -3.95 4.14 -9.03
N GLY A 102 -5.24 4.08 -8.71
CA GLY A 102 -6.32 4.62 -9.52
C GLY A 102 -6.96 5.86 -8.88
N GLN A 103 -8.03 6.36 -9.47
CA GLN A 103 -8.75 7.53 -8.95
C GLN A 103 -9.58 7.16 -7.70
N GLY A 104 -9.09 7.52 -6.52
CA GLY A 104 -9.77 7.27 -5.24
C GLY A 104 -9.62 5.84 -4.69
N TYR A 105 -8.82 4.99 -5.35
CA TYR A 105 -8.55 3.62 -4.92
C TYR A 105 -7.11 3.19 -5.20
N THR A 106 -6.65 2.19 -4.46
CA THR A 106 -5.36 1.54 -4.66
C THR A 106 -5.54 0.02 -4.58
N VAL A 107 -4.90 -0.73 -5.47
CA VAL A 107 -4.83 -2.20 -5.40
C VAL A 107 -3.39 -2.62 -5.24
N ILE A 108 -3.08 -3.40 -4.20
CA ILE A 108 -1.76 -4.01 -4.03
C ILE A 108 -1.91 -5.51 -4.18
N THR A 109 -1.17 -6.07 -5.13
CA THR A 109 -1.15 -7.49 -5.47
C THR A 109 0.26 -8.03 -5.28
N SER A 110 0.38 -9.20 -4.68
CA SER A 110 1.67 -9.87 -4.54
C SER A 110 1.54 -11.38 -4.59
N LYS A 111 2.67 -12.04 -4.80
CA LYS A 111 2.79 -13.50 -4.74
C LYS A 111 4.04 -13.89 -3.98
N LEU A 112 3.91 -14.90 -3.12
CA LEU A 112 5.04 -15.56 -2.48
C LEU A 112 4.72 -17.05 -2.29
N ASN A 113 5.63 -17.94 -2.68
CA ASN A 113 5.52 -19.38 -2.52
C ASN A 113 4.20 -19.95 -3.09
N GLY A 114 3.78 -19.45 -4.25
CA GLY A 114 2.53 -19.86 -4.91
C GLY A 114 1.25 -19.26 -4.32
N ILE A 115 1.32 -18.50 -3.22
CA ILE A 115 0.18 -17.82 -2.61
C ILE A 115 0.09 -16.40 -3.20
N LYS A 116 -0.93 -16.16 -4.04
CA LYS A 116 -1.26 -14.83 -4.56
C LYS A 116 -2.28 -14.15 -3.67
N SER A 117 -2.07 -12.88 -3.38
CA SER A 117 -2.98 -12.03 -2.61
C SER A 117 -3.20 -10.71 -3.31
N SER A 118 -4.40 -10.14 -3.17
CA SER A 118 -4.75 -8.83 -3.71
C SER A 118 -5.64 -8.09 -2.72
N ALA A 119 -5.26 -6.87 -2.37
CA ALA A 119 -5.99 -6.00 -1.46
C ALA A 119 -6.35 -4.69 -2.17
N ARG A 120 -7.65 -4.38 -2.25
CA ARG A 120 -8.16 -3.10 -2.73
C ARG A 120 -8.49 -2.21 -1.55
N TYR A 121 -7.92 -1.01 -1.54
CA TYR A 121 -8.15 0.05 -0.59
C TYR A 121 -8.90 1.18 -1.28
N PHE A 122 -10.09 1.53 -0.78
CA PHE A 122 -10.87 2.66 -1.26
C PHE A 122 -11.77 3.15 -0.13
N VAL A 123 -12.31 4.36 -0.30
CA VAL A 123 -13.35 4.91 0.57
C VAL A 123 -14.62 4.95 -0.29
N PRO A 124 -15.70 4.26 0.13
CA PRO A 124 -16.94 4.19 -0.61
C PRO A 124 -17.70 5.52 -0.63
#